data_AF-A0A564W9M2-F1
#
_entry.id   AF-A0A564W9M2-F1
#
_cell.length_a   1.000
_cell.length_b   1.000
_cell.length_c   1.000
_cell.angle_alpha   90.00
_cell.angle_beta   90.00
_cell.angle_gamma   90.00
#
_symmetry.space_group_name_H-M   'P 1'
#
loop_
_entity.id
_entity.type
_entity.pdbx_description
1 polymer ?
#
loop_
_entity_poly.entity_id
_entity_poly.type
_entity_poly.pdbx_seq_one_letter_code
_entity_poly.pdbx_strand_id
1 'polypeptide(L)'
;MTKHGLAPYAYESLIEAWVGNPVGGHTMSGEPADKDFWRASPDGKLYTIRGYTEDGMADRGGNPGSTIDVTLPVWRVGEGVLFAARLAETFEDVKTIAIECRFTGLRNRKLVSVTGRRAMFDNRVSQTDSITLTAAATPAQISDNLVEIMHVLLVPLYERFDFFRLPFELVDTELARLKHGRF
;
A
#
# COMPACT_ATOMS: atom_id res chain seq x y z
N MET A 1 3.65 21.96 -11.90
CA MET A 1 2.90 22.86 -11.01
C MET A 1 2.02 22.00 -10.11
N THR A 2 2.35 21.90 -8.82
CA THR A 2 1.47 21.28 -7.82
C THR A 2 0.23 22.15 -7.66
N LYS A 3 -0.98 21.57 -7.79
CA LYS A 3 -2.23 22.30 -7.50
C LYS A 3 -2.14 22.88 -6.08
N HIS A 4 -2.43 24.18 -5.93
CA HIS A 4 -2.54 24.82 -4.62
C HIS A 4 -3.51 24.00 -3.73
N GLY A 5 -3.00 23.49 -2.61
CA GLY A 5 -3.74 22.64 -1.66
C GLY A 5 -3.26 21.18 -1.54
N LEU A 6 -2.35 20.70 -2.42
CA LEU A 6 -1.77 19.34 -2.33
C LEU A 6 -0.30 19.32 -1.87
N ALA A 7 0.31 20.48 -1.64
CA ALA A 7 1.71 20.56 -1.23
C ALA A 7 1.86 20.21 0.26
N PRO A 8 2.95 19.52 0.66
CA PRO A 8 3.24 19.29 2.07
C PRO A 8 3.47 20.61 2.82
N TYR A 9 3.08 20.66 4.08
CA TYR A 9 3.26 21.80 4.97
C TYR A 9 3.79 21.35 6.34
N ALA A 10 4.43 22.28 7.06
CA ALA A 10 4.79 22.05 8.45
C ALA A 10 3.53 22.10 9.32
N TYR A 11 3.29 21.07 10.11
CA TYR A 11 2.21 21.00 11.09
C TYR A 11 2.77 20.48 12.40
N GLU A 12 2.71 21.30 13.45
CA GLU A 12 3.44 21.06 14.71
C GLU A 12 4.94 20.80 14.44
N SER A 13 5.49 19.69 14.90
CA SER A 13 6.88 19.26 14.66
C SER A 13 7.02 18.28 13.50
N LEU A 14 6.01 18.16 12.63
CA LEU A 14 5.93 17.18 11.54
C LEU A 14 5.79 17.87 10.18
N ILE A 15 6.09 17.12 9.13
CA ILE A 15 5.66 17.42 7.76
C ILE A 15 4.36 16.64 7.54
N GLU A 16 3.32 17.32 7.05
CA GLU A 16 2.01 16.74 6.77
C GLU A 16 1.57 17.08 5.35
N ALA A 17 0.85 16.16 4.70
CA ALA A 17 0.09 16.49 3.50
C ALA A 17 -1.24 15.74 3.47
N TRP A 18 -2.27 16.48 3.05
CA TRP A 18 -3.55 15.94 2.61
C TRP A 18 -3.61 15.99 1.08
N VAL A 19 -3.62 14.81 0.45
CA VAL A 19 -3.76 14.66 -0.99
C VAL A 19 -5.19 14.24 -1.26
N GLY A 20 -6.08 15.21 -1.44
CA GLY A 20 -7.50 14.97 -1.66
C GLY A 20 -8.30 16.27 -1.81
N ASN A 21 -9.63 16.17 -1.77
CA ASN A 21 -10.48 17.37 -1.75
C ASN A 21 -10.37 18.09 -0.40
N PRO A 22 -10.41 19.44 -0.35
CA PRO A 22 -10.37 20.18 0.91
C PRO A 22 -11.40 19.65 1.91
N VAL A 23 -11.00 19.51 3.18
CA VAL A 23 -11.89 19.10 4.27
C VAL A 23 -13.03 20.13 4.38
N GLY A 24 -14.27 19.70 4.15
CA GLY A 24 -15.46 20.58 4.15
C GLY A 24 -15.83 21.17 2.78
N GLY A 25 -15.12 20.86 1.69
CA GLY A 25 -15.48 21.26 0.33
C GLY A 25 -16.52 20.32 -0.30
N HIS A 26 -17.57 20.88 -0.92
CA HIS A 26 -18.63 20.14 -1.62
C HIS A 26 -18.24 19.62 -3.02
N THR A 27 -16.95 19.45 -3.32
CA THR A 27 -16.56 18.88 -4.62
C THR A 27 -16.71 17.36 -4.58
N MET A 28 -17.80 16.87 -5.19
CA MET A 28 -18.10 15.43 -5.37
C MET A 28 -17.14 14.70 -6.33
N SER A 29 -16.06 15.32 -6.79
CA SER A 29 -15.13 14.70 -7.73
C SER A 29 -14.00 13.98 -6.99
N GLY A 30 -13.91 12.66 -7.12
CA GLY A 30 -12.77 11.86 -6.69
C GLY A 30 -13.20 10.70 -5.79
N GLU A 31 -12.82 9.48 -6.16
CA GLU A 31 -13.13 8.28 -5.40
C GLU A 31 -12.27 8.25 -4.11
N PRO A 32 -12.69 7.57 -3.04
CA PRO A 32 -11.86 7.41 -1.84
C PRO A 32 -10.47 6.85 -2.14
N ALA A 33 -10.34 6.09 -3.22
CA ALA A 33 -9.09 5.56 -3.79
C ALA A 33 -8.03 6.62 -4.12
N ASP A 34 -8.45 7.85 -4.41
CA ASP A 34 -7.57 8.96 -4.83
C ASP A 34 -7.16 9.87 -3.68
N LYS A 35 -7.51 9.49 -2.44
CA LYS A 35 -7.27 10.30 -1.24
C LYS A 35 -6.21 9.66 -0.37
N ASP A 36 -5.13 10.38 -0.16
CA ASP A 36 -4.01 9.97 0.68
C ASP A 36 -3.76 11.03 1.77
N PHE A 37 -3.52 10.57 2.99
CA PHE A 37 -3.02 11.40 4.09
C PHE A 37 -1.67 10.84 4.51
N TRP A 38 -0.66 11.68 4.66
CA TRP A 38 0.63 11.23 5.18
C TRP A 38 1.31 12.25 6.08
N ARG A 39 2.14 11.72 6.98
CA ARG A 39 3.02 12.48 7.88
C ARG A 39 4.44 11.93 7.85
N ALA A 40 5.40 12.82 8.00
CA ALA A 40 6.80 12.48 8.23
C ALA A 40 7.34 13.27 9.42
N SER A 41 8.07 12.61 10.29
CA SER A 41 8.77 13.22 11.41
C SER A 41 10.25 13.43 11.07
N PRO A 42 10.88 14.51 11.55
CA PRO A 42 12.33 14.72 11.44
C PRO A 42 13.17 13.58 12.04
N ASP A 43 12.60 12.80 12.97
CA ASP A 43 13.27 11.64 13.59
C ASP A 43 13.04 10.31 12.83
N GLY A 44 12.62 10.37 11.58
CA GLY A 44 12.57 9.21 10.67
C GLY A 44 11.29 8.38 10.72
N LYS A 45 10.25 8.84 11.43
CA LYS A 45 8.93 8.18 11.42
C LYS A 45 8.12 8.60 10.20
N LEU A 46 7.52 7.62 9.52
CA LEU A 46 6.63 7.82 8.38
C LEU A 46 5.26 7.21 8.66
N TYR A 47 4.22 7.88 8.20
CA TYR A 47 2.84 7.41 8.33
C TYR A 47 2.04 7.76 7.08
N THR A 48 1.24 6.81 6.60
CA THR A 48 0.29 7.05 5.50
C THR A 48 -1.01 6.29 5.74
N ILE A 49 -2.13 6.93 5.40
CA ILE A 49 -3.46 6.32 5.28
C ILE A 49 -3.95 6.60 3.86
N ARG A 50 -4.49 5.57 3.22
CA ARG A 50 -5.06 5.68 1.89
C ARG A 50 -6.26 4.75 1.71
N GLY A 51 -7.13 5.10 0.77
CA GLY A 51 -8.16 4.19 0.28
C GLY A 51 -7.57 3.04 -0.55
N TYR A 52 -8.33 1.95 -0.67
CA TYR A 52 -8.02 0.89 -1.64
C TYR A 52 -8.16 1.44 -3.06
N THR A 53 -7.11 1.30 -3.87
CA THR A 53 -7.08 1.87 -5.22
C THR A 53 -8.11 1.19 -6.13
N GLU A 54 -8.33 -0.11 -5.95
CA GLU A 54 -9.35 -0.90 -6.62
C GLU A 54 -10.78 -0.45 -6.35
N ASP A 55 -11.04 0.24 -5.22
CA ASP A 55 -12.36 0.83 -4.95
C ASP A 55 -12.65 2.04 -5.85
N GLY A 56 -11.65 2.52 -6.60
CA GLY A 56 -11.80 3.54 -7.64
C GLY A 56 -11.60 3.02 -9.07
N MET A 57 -11.78 1.72 -9.29
CA MET A 57 -11.56 1.08 -10.58
C MET A 57 -12.82 0.36 -11.07
N ALA A 58 -13.99 0.97 -10.86
CA ALA A 58 -15.28 0.37 -11.23
C ALA A 58 -15.37 0.06 -12.74
N ASP A 59 -14.79 0.92 -13.58
CA ASP A 59 -14.67 0.75 -15.03
C ASP A 59 -13.78 -0.44 -15.45
N ARG A 60 -12.93 -0.91 -14.53
CA ARG A 60 -12.02 -2.05 -14.73
C ARG A 60 -12.44 -3.27 -13.92
N GLY A 61 -13.68 -3.33 -13.45
CA GLY A 61 -14.18 -4.50 -12.71
C GLY A 61 -13.84 -4.50 -11.21
N GLY A 62 -13.33 -3.39 -10.67
CA GLY A 62 -13.35 -3.13 -9.23
C GLY A 62 -14.79 -2.98 -8.75
N ASN A 63 -15.07 -3.40 -7.52
CA ASN A 63 -16.35 -3.17 -6.87
C ASN A 63 -16.11 -2.56 -5.49
N PRO A 64 -16.39 -1.26 -5.31
CA PRO A 64 -16.08 -0.55 -4.07
C PRO A 64 -16.58 -1.28 -2.83
N GLY A 65 -15.71 -1.45 -1.84
CA GLY A 65 -16.08 -2.13 -0.58
C GLY A 65 -16.23 -3.66 -0.68
N SER A 66 -16.13 -4.22 -1.89
CA SER A 66 -16.46 -5.62 -2.17
C SER A 66 -15.30 -6.42 -2.75
N THR A 67 -14.26 -5.76 -3.24
CA THR A 67 -13.09 -6.41 -3.86
C THR A 67 -11.79 -5.93 -3.25
N ILE A 68 -10.76 -6.76 -3.32
CA ILE A 68 -9.35 -6.39 -3.15
C ILE A 68 -8.58 -6.95 -4.35
N ASP A 69 -7.71 -6.16 -4.95
CA ASP A 69 -6.90 -6.62 -6.08
C ASP A 69 -5.70 -7.44 -5.58
N VAL A 70 -5.37 -8.53 -6.27
CA VAL A 70 -4.27 -9.44 -5.89
C VAL A 70 -2.89 -8.80 -6.06
N THR A 71 -2.75 -7.74 -6.84
CA THR A 71 -1.49 -7.06 -7.16
C THR A 71 -1.28 -5.79 -6.35
N LEU A 72 -2.34 -4.99 -6.16
CA LEU A 72 -2.20 -3.64 -5.59
C LEU A 72 -1.57 -3.60 -4.17
N PRO A 73 -1.86 -4.51 -3.23
CA PRO A 73 -1.16 -4.56 -1.94
C PRO A 73 0.36 -4.72 -2.08
N VAL A 74 0.84 -5.51 -3.06
CA VAL A 74 2.27 -5.66 -3.34
C VAL A 74 2.89 -4.31 -3.73
N TRP A 75 2.23 -3.55 -4.61
CA TRP A 75 2.73 -2.25 -5.03
C TRP A 75 2.68 -1.21 -3.91
N ARG A 76 1.55 -1.12 -3.18
CA ARG A 76 1.39 -0.09 -2.14
C ARG A 76 2.34 -0.28 -0.97
N VAL A 77 2.52 -1.52 -0.51
CA VAL A 77 3.48 -1.80 0.55
C VAL A 77 4.91 -1.72 0.01
N GLY A 78 5.17 -2.22 -1.20
CA GLY A 78 6.51 -2.18 -1.81
C GLY A 78 7.02 -0.76 -2.04
N GLU A 79 6.16 0.15 -2.50
CA GLU A 79 6.46 1.58 -2.66
C GLU A 79 6.84 2.22 -1.33
N GLY A 80 6.07 1.95 -0.27
CA GLY A 80 6.36 2.45 1.09
C GLY A 80 7.68 1.93 1.65
N VAL A 81 7.96 0.63 1.48
CA VAL A 81 9.21 0.00 1.95
C VAL A 81 10.42 0.54 1.20
N LEU A 82 10.33 0.70 -0.13
CA LEU A 82 11.39 1.30 -0.94
C LEU A 82 11.64 2.76 -0.57
N PHE A 83 10.57 3.53 -0.34
CA PHE A 83 10.68 4.91 0.10
C PHE A 83 11.37 5.01 1.48
N ALA A 84 10.98 4.16 2.43
CA ALA A 84 11.60 4.12 3.76
C ALA A 84 13.09 3.77 3.69
N ALA A 85 13.49 2.83 2.84
CA ALA A 85 14.91 2.50 2.64
C ALA A 85 15.69 3.68 2.04
N ARG A 86 15.13 4.36 1.03
CA ARG A 86 15.75 5.56 0.45
C ARG A 86 15.84 6.70 1.46
N LEU A 87 14.82 6.88 2.31
CA LEU A 87 14.86 7.89 3.37
C LEU A 87 15.93 7.55 4.41
N ALA A 88 16.11 6.27 4.76
CA ALA A 88 17.12 5.86 5.72
C ALA A 88 18.55 6.25 5.29
N GLU A 89 18.82 6.37 3.98
CA GLU A 89 20.11 6.85 3.46
C GLU A 89 20.42 8.30 3.85
N THR A 90 19.42 9.09 4.25
CA THR A 90 19.60 10.48 4.69
C THR A 90 19.89 10.60 6.19
N PHE A 91 19.91 9.49 6.92
CA PHE A 91 20.18 9.43 8.35
C PHE A 91 21.50 8.72 8.62
N GLU A 92 22.20 9.12 9.67
CA GLU A 92 23.40 8.42 10.12
C GLU A 92 23.01 7.14 10.86
N ASP A 93 23.76 6.06 10.61
CA ASP A 93 23.73 4.81 11.39
C ASP A 93 22.38 4.07 11.52
N VAL A 94 21.46 4.20 10.56
CA VAL A 94 20.21 3.43 10.57
C VAL A 94 20.47 1.93 10.51
N LYS A 95 20.22 1.23 11.61
CA LYS A 95 20.42 -0.23 11.69
C LYS A 95 19.18 -1.02 11.27
N THR A 96 17.99 -0.46 11.42
CA THR A 96 16.73 -1.18 11.19
C THR A 96 15.63 -0.21 10.80
N ILE A 97 14.79 -0.64 9.86
CA ILE A 97 13.53 -0.01 9.48
C ILE A 97 12.41 -0.92 9.99
N ALA A 98 11.59 -0.41 10.91
CA ALA A 98 10.38 -1.07 11.36
C ALA A 98 9.24 -0.74 10.40
N ILE A 99 8.50 -1.76 9.98
CA ILE A 99 7.40 -1.67 9.02
C ILE A 99 6.14 -2.17 9.72
N GLU A 100 5.10 -1.35 9.70
CA GLU A 100 3.75 -1.75 10.12
C GLU A 100 2.76 -1.38 9.00
N CYS A 101 1.89 -2.32 8.63
CA CYS A 101 0.82 -2.09 7.66
C CYS A 101 -0.49 -2.60 8.23
N ARG A 102 -1.50 -1.73 8.31
CA ARG A 102 -2.84 -2.11 8.77
C ARG A 102 -3.84 -2.07 7.62
N PHE A 103 -4.45 -3.21 7.33
CA PHE A 103 -5.54 -3.36 6.38
C PHE A 103 -6.85 -3.45 7.16
N THR A 104 -7.90 -2.73 6.72
CA THR A 104 -9.20 -2.64 7.43
C THR A 104 -10.35 -2.70 6.42
N GLY A 105 -11.56 -3.02 6.88
CA GLY A 105 -12.72 -3.17 5.98
C GLY A 105 -12.57 -4.35 5.02
N LEU A 106 -11.85 -5.41 5.43
CA LEU A 106 -11.60 -6.61 4.63
C LEU A 106 -12.78 -7.58 4.63
N ARG A 107 -13.67 -7.52 5.62
CA ARG A 107 -14.76 -8.50 5.76
C ARG A 107 -15.65 -8.46 4.53
N ASN A 108 -15.96 -9.64 3.99
CA ASN A 108 -16.76 -9.85 2.78
C ASN A 108 -16.13 -9.35 1.47
N ARG A 109 -14.92 -8.78 1.50
CA ARG A 109 -14.18 -8.47 0.26
C ARG A 109 -13.70 -9.75 -0.42
N LYS A 110 -13.70 -9.73 -1.75
CA LYS A 110 -13.22 -10.81 -2.61
C LYS A 110 -11.84 -10.48 -3.18
N LEU A 111 -10.92 -11.45 -3.16
CA LEU A 111 -9.65 -11.33 -3.86
C LEU A 111 -9.86 -11.52 -5.36
N VAL A 112 -9.52 -10.51 -6.16
CA VAL A 112 -9.74 -10.48 -7.61
C VAL A 112 -8.50 -9.99 -8.36
N SER A 113 -8.51 -10.08 -9.69
CA SER A 113 -7.59 -9.33 -10.55
C SER A 113 -8.41 -8.28 -11.30
N VAL A 114 -8.43 -7.06 -10.80
CA VAL A 114 -9.14 -5.92 -11.38
C VAL A 114 -8.64 -5.65 -12.79
N THR A 115 -7.32 -5.62 -12.99
CA THR A 115 -6.76 -5.37 -14.34
C THR A 115 -6.92 -6.55 -15.31
N GLY A 116 -7.50 -7.68 -14.88
CA GLY A 116 -7.62 -8.91 -15.68
C GLY A 116 -6.29 -9.54 -16.10
N ARG A 117 -5.16 -9.04 -15.57
CA ARG A 117 -3.80 -9.52 -15.91
C ARG A 117 -3.52 -10.93 -15.38
N ARG A 118 -4.35 -11.42 -14.44
CA ARG A 118 -4.21 -12.75 -13.83
C ARG A 118 -5.56 -13.44 -13.80
N ALA A 119 -5.59 -14.69 -14.22
CA ALA A 119 -6.77 -15.52 -14.06
C ALA A 119 -6.94 -15.85 -12.56
N MET A 120 -8.03 -15.35 -11.98
CA MET A 120 -8.42 -15.66 -10.62
C MET A 120 -9.63 -16.60 -10.68
N PHE A 121 -9.42 -17.83 -10.22
CA PHE A 121 -10.47 -18.81 -10.06
C PHE A 121 -10.85 -18.87 -8.57
N ASP A 122 -12.11 -19.21 -8.31
CA ASP A 122 -12.73 -19.31 -6.98
C ASP A 122 -13.14 -17.99 -6.31
N ASN A 123 -14.17 -18.11 -5.46
CA ASN A 123 -14.72 -17.00 -4.69
C ASN A 123 -13.95 -16.86 -3.36
N ARG A 124 -12.75 -16.27 -3.41
CA ARG A 124 -11.86 -16.10 -2.26
C ARG A 124 -12.28 -14.89 -1.43
N VAL A 125 -13.03 -15.12 -0.35
CA VAL A 125 -13.65 -14.06 0.46
C VAL A 125 -12.96 -13.96 1.82
N SER A 126 -12.70 -12.73 2.27
CA SER A 126 -12.20 -12.52 3.63
C SER A 126 -13.31 -12.59 4.69
N GLN A 127 -13.05 -13.37 5.73
CA GLN A 127 -13.94 -13.55 6.89
C GLN A 127 -13.55 -12.67 8.09
N THR A 128 -12.48 -11.89 7.96
CA THR A 128 -11.97 -10.99 8.99
C THR A 128 -12.02 -9.55 8.51
N ASP A 129 -12.22 -8.61 9.41
CA ASP A 129 -12.34 -7.20 9.04
C ASP A 129 -10.99 -6.48 8.89
N SER A 130 -9.99 -6.88 9.67
CA SER A 130 -8.71 -6.21 9.67
C SER A 130 -7.55 -7.15 9.95
N ILE A 131 -6.36 -6.75 9.52
CA ILE A 131 -5.09 -7.37 9.89
C ILE A 131 -4.02 -6.29 10.02
N THR A 132 -3.14 -6.46 11.00
CA THR A 132 -1.89 -5.70 11.11
C THR A 132 -0.75 -6.64 10.73
N LEU A 133 0.11 -6.17 9.84
CA LEU A 133 1.32 -6.83 9.38
C LEU A 133 2.51 -6.07 9.94
N THR A 134 3.53 -6.78 10.40
CA THR A 134 4.75 -6.17 10.92
C THR A 134 5.98 -6.86 10.36
N ALA A 135 7.00 -6.07 10.01
CA ALA A 135 8.32 -6.57 9.66
C ALA A 135 9.40 -5.61 10.18
N ALA A 136 10.63 -6.11 10.23
CA ALA A 136 11.81 -5.30 10.46
C ALA A 136 12.92 -5.78 9.53
N ALA A 137 13.61 -4.85 8.89
CA ALA A 137 14.72 -5.17 7.99
C ALA A 137 15.78 -4.07 8.05
N THR A 138 17.02 -4.41 7.74
CA THR A 138 18.08 -3.41 7.52
C THR A 138 17.87 -2.73 6.16
N PRO A 139 18.41 -1.52 5.94
CA PRO A 139 18.39 -0.89 4.61
C PRO A 139 19.00 -1.78 3.52
N ALA A 140 20.10 -2.47 3.83
CA ALA A 140 20.75 -3.41 2.91
C ALA A 140 19.85 -4.61 2.57
N GLN A 141 19.15 -5.18 3.56
CA GLN A 141 18.20 -6.27 3.30
C GLN A 141 17.06 -5.83 2.37
N ILE A 142 16.55 -4.61 2.53
CA ILE A 142 15.51 -4.06 1.64
C ILE A 142 16.04 -3.85 0.21
N SER A 143 17.30 -3.41 0.06
CA SER A 143 17.95 -3.29 -1.25
C SER A 143 18.08 -4.66 -1.93
N ASP A 144 18.61 -5.64 -1.19
CA ASP A 144 19.13 -6.88 -1.79
C ASP A 144 18.10 -8.01 -1.84
N ASN A 145 17.13 -8.03 -0.91
CA ASN A 145 16.18 -9.12 -0.70
C ASN A 145 14.73 -8.62 -0.53
N LEU A 146 14.35 -7.56 -1.28
CA LEU A 146 13.02 -6.97 -1.17
C LEU A 146 11.91 -8.00 -1.36
N VAL A 147 12.07 -8.92 -2.30
CA VAL A 147 11.02 -9.87 -2.69
C VAL A 147 10.68 -10.80 -1.53
N GLU A 148 11.70 -11.34 -0.86
CA GLU A 148 11.57 -12.22 0.29
C GLU A 148 10.90 -11.49 1.47
N ILE A 149 11.35 -10.27 1.76
CA ILE A 149 10.76 -9.45 2.83
C ILE A 149 9.28 -9.20 2.56
N MET A 150 8.96 -8.78 1.32
CA MET A 150 7.60 -8.46 0.91
C MET A 150 6.70 -9.68 0.89
N HIS A 151 7.22 -10.83 0.43
CA HIS A 151 6.46 -12.08 0.43
C HIS A 151 6.09 -12.50 1.85
N VAL A 152 7.07 -12.57 2.76
CA VAL A 152 6.82 -12.92 4.17
C VAL A 152 5.87 -11.93 4.84
N LEU A 153 6.06 -10.63 4.61
CA LEU A 153 5.22 -9.58 5.18
C LEU A 153 3.75 -9.70 4.72
N LEU A 154 3.52 -10.02 3.45
CA LEU A 154 2.18 -10.00 2.86
C LEU A 154 1.43 -11.32 2.97
N VAL A 155 2.09 -12.47 3.10
CA VAL A 155 1.42 -13.79 3.24
C VAL A 155 0.22 -13.76 4.21
N PRO A 156 0.32 -13.20 5.43
CA PRO A 156 -0.80 -13.19 6.37
C PRO A 156 -2.03 -12.40 5.91
N LEU A 157 -1.87 -11.40 5.02
CA LEU A 157 -2.98 -10.67 4.41
C LEU A 157 -3.71 -11.56 3.42
N TYR A 158 -2.96 -12.22 2.54
CA TYR A 158 -3.51 -13.06 1.49
C TYR A 158 -4.22 -14.30 2.04
N GLU A 159 -3.70 -14.88 3.14
CA GLU A 159 -4.36 -15.99 3.84
C GLU A 159 -5.76 -15.64 4.37
N ARG A 160 -6.09 -14.35 4.53
CA ARG A 160 -7.45 -13.93 4.90
C ARG A 160 -8.48 -14.26 3.85
N PHE A 161 -8.08 -14.43 2.60
CA PHE A 161 -8.95 -14.71 1.46
C PHE A 161 -8.99 -16.21 1.18
N ASP A 162 -9.63 -16.96 2.07
CA ASP A 162 -9.79 -18.42 1.96
C ASP A 162 -8.45 -19.16 1.84
N PHE A 163 -7.52 -18.86 2.75
CA PHE A 163 -6.17 -19.44 2.81
C PHE A 163 -5.39 -19.32 1.49
N PHE A 164 -5.63 -18.26 0.72
CA PHE A 164 -4.94 -18.05 -0.54
C PHE A 164 -3.43 -18.00 -0.30
N ARG A 165 -2.72 -18.88 -1.00
CA ARG A 165 -1.26 -18.95 -0.95
C ARG A 165 -0.68 -17.92 -1.90
N LEU A 166 -0.11 -16.85 -1.35
CA LEU A 166 0.59 -15.82 -2.13
C LEU A 166 1.76 -16.47 -2.89
N PRO A 167 1.75 -16.49 -4.24
CA PRO A 167 2.87 -17.02 -5.00
C PRO A 167 4.06 -16.07 -4.89
N PHE A 168 5.26 -16.60 -4.63
CA PHE A 168 6.49 -15.81 -4.60
C PHE A 168 6.73 -15.05 -5.92
N GLU A 169 6.50 -15.74 -7.06
CA GLU A 169 6.61 -15.17 -8.40
C GLU A 169 5.67 -13.97 -8.64
N LEU A 170 4.50 -13.94 -8.00
CA LEU A 170 3.60 -12.80 -8.07
C LEU A 170 4.27 -11.57 -7.45
N VAL A 171 4.84 -11.73 -6.25
CA VAL A 171 5.53 -10.64 -5.56
C VAL A 171 6.73 -10.17 -6.37
N ASP A 172 7.56 -11.09 -6.85
CA ASP A 172 8.74 -10.79 -7.67
C ASP A 172 8.37 -10.00 -8.95
N THR A 173 7.43 -10.53 -9.75
CA THR A 173 7.00 -9.90 -11.00
C THR A 173 6.47 -8.49 -10.79
N GLU A 174 5.63 -8.31 -9.77
CA GLU A 174 4.95 -7.04 -9.53
C GLU A 174 5.89 -6.00 -8.90
N LEU A 175 6.85 -6.40 -8.06
CA LEU A 175 7.91 -5.52 -7.58
C LEU A 175 8.89 -5.12 -8.70
N ALA A 176 9.23 -6.04 -9.59
CA ALA A 176 10.03 -5.71 -10.77
C ALA A 176 9.33 -4.66 -11.63
N ARG A 177 8.02 -4.80 -11.86
CA ARG A 177 7.22 -3.79 -12.58
C ARG A 177 7.19 -2.44 -11.87
N LEU A 178 6.98 -2.44 -10.55
CA LEU A 178 6.99 -1.24 -9.72
C LEU A 178 8.31 -0.47 -9.89
N LYS A 179 9.45 -1.16 -9.77
CA LYS A 179 10.80 -0.55 -9.91
C LYS A 179 11.03 0.07 -11.30
N HIS A 180 10.38 -0.43 -12.35
CA HIS A 180 10.46 0.10 -13.71
C HIS A 180 9.36 1.11 -14.05
N GLY A 181 8.51 1.51 -13.09
CA GLY A 181 7.41 2.44 -13.31
C GLY A 181 6.30 1.88 -14.21
N ARG A 182 6.14 0.55 -14.27
CA ARG A 182 5.16 -0.12 -15.13
C ARG A 182 3.94 -0.57 -14.30
N PHE A 183 3.11 0.39 -13.89
CA PHE A 183 1.84 0.15 -13.18
C PHE A 183 0.68 -0.10 -14.15
#